data_AF-A0A1Q8ENC4-F1
#
_entry.id   AF-A0A1Q8ENC4-F1
#
_cell.length_a   1.000
_cell.length_b   1.000
_cell.length_c   1.000
_cell.angle_alpha   90.00
_cell.angle_beta   90.00
_cell.angle_gamma   90.00
#
_symmetry.space_group_name_H-M   'P 1'
#
loop_
_entity.id
_entity.type
_entity.pdbx_description
1 polymer ?
#
loop_
_entity_poly.entity_id
_entity_poly.type
_entity_poly.pdbx_seq_one_letter_code
_entity_poly.pdbx_strand_id
1 'polypeptide(L)'
;MNTEAYREFADIGLTPIGSLENTATILGNVLGITFKQDNEGTYDEYPAFIASTPTLKYALLGVPLPEDDLRDEQSNEFNLLVSSIDDDSDYPEIDISEQLISQLMKSGIMQCWKLN
;
A
#
# COMPACT_ATOMS: atom_id res chain seq x y z
N MET A 1 14.87 -19.86 -18.64
CA MET A 1 13.77 -19.83 -17.65
C MET A 1 12.70 -18.96 -18.25
N ASN A 2 11.54 -19.52 -18.59
CA ASN A 2 10.37 -18.71 -18.97
C ASN A 2 9.90 -18.01 -17.70
N THR A 3 10.29 -16.76 -17.52
CA THR A 3 9.53 -15.86 -16.66
C THR A 3 8.28 -15.52 -17.46
N GLU A 4 7.19 -16.23 -17.20
CA GLU A 4 5.88 -15.74 -17.62
C GLU A 4 5.75 -14.34 -17.02
N ALA A 5 5.46 -13.35 -17.87
CA ALA A 5 5.25 -11.99 -17.40
C ALA A 5 3.92 -11.96 -16.64
N TYR A 6 3.95 -11.43 -15.42
CA TYR A 6 2.80 -11.25 -14.55
C TYR A 6 2.82 -9.83 -13.99
N ARG A 7 1.65 -9.32 -13.63
CA ARG A 7 1.50 -8.09 -12.84
C ARG A 7 1.37 -8.45 -11.38
N GLU A 8 2.05 -7.74 -10.51
CA GLU A 8 1.96 -7.96 -9.07
C GLU A 8 0.97 -6.96 -8.46
N PHE A 9 0.17 -7.41 -7.50
CA PHE A 9 -0.67 -6.53 -6.69
C PHE A 9 -0.72 -6.96 -5.22
N ALA A 10 -1.05 -6.03 -4.35
CA ALA A 10 -1.39 -6.31 -2.95
C ALA A 10 -2.37 -5.29 -2.39
N ASP A 11 -3.18 -5.74 -1.45
CA ASP A 11 -4.12 -4.94 -0.67
C ASP A 11 -3.98 -5.33 0.81
N ILE A 12 -3.43 -4.43 1.63
CA ILE A 12 -2.92 -4.74 2.96
C ILE A 12 -3.41 -3.72 3.98
N GLY A 13 -4.16 -4.17 4.97
CA GLY A 13 -4.56 -3.39 6.12
C GLY A 13 -3.40 -3.26 7.10
N LEU A 14 -3.24 -2.07 7.69
CA LEU A 14 -2.17 -1.72 8.61
C LEU A 14 -2.73 -1.02 9.85
N THR A 15 -2.28 -1.46 11.03
CA THR A 15 -2.45 -0.67 12.25
C THR A 15 -1.59 0.59 12.15
N PRO A 16 -2.15 1.81 12.32
CA PRO A 16 -1.38 3.05 12.30
C PRO A 16 -0.29 3.06 13.36
N ILE A 17 0.89 3.53 12.98
CA ILE A 17 1.97 3.82 13.91
C ILE A 17 2.05 5.34 14.04
N GLY A 18 1.21 5.91 14.89
CA GLY A 18 1.12 7.37 15.05
C GLY A 18 0.39 8.03 13.87
N SER A 19 1.01 9.03 13.23
CA SER A 19 0.44 9.71 12.07
C SER A 19 0.62 8.90 10.78
N LEU A 20 -0.15 9.24 9.74
CA LEU A 20 0.02 8.68 8.40
C LEU A 20 1.46 8.86 7.87
N GLU A 21 2.02 10.06 8.04
CA GLU A 21 3.41 10.37 7.67
C GLU A 21 4.43 9.52 8.43
N ASN A 22 4.20 9.27 9.73
CA ASN A 22 5.09 8.43 10.52
C ASN A 22 5.00 6.97 10.07
N THR A 23 3.79 6.45 9.83
CA THR A 23 3.62 5.11 9.25
C THR A 23 4.30 5.00 7.88
N ALA A 24 4.13 6.00 7.00
CA ALA A 24 4.78 6.04 5.69
C ALA A 24 6.32 6.01 5.79
N THR A 25 6.88 6.74 6.75
CA THR A 25 8.33 6.77 7.02
C THR A 25 8.84 5.40 7.46
N ILE A 26 8.17 4.77 8.42
CA ILE A 26 8.56 3.45 8.92
C ILE A 26 8.38 2.39 7.83
N LEU A 27 7.27 2.43 7.09
CA LEU A 27 6.99 1.54 5.96
C LEU A 27 8.07 1.65 4.89
N GLY A 28 8.43 2.87 4.52
CA GLY A 28 9.52 3.16 3.60
C GLY A 28 10.85 2.57 4.08
N ASN A 29 11.19 2.73 5.35
CA ASN A 29 12.42 2.16 5.92
C ASN A 29 12.46 0.63 5.86
N VAL A 30 11.33 -0.05 6.10
CA VAL A 30 11.24 -1.52 6.03
C VAL A 30 11.33 -2.03 4.60
N LEU A 31 10.74 -1.30 3.65
CA LEU A 31 10.73 -1.67 2.23
C LEU A 31 11.95 -1.13 1.46
N GLY A 32 12.75 -0.25 2.05
CA GLY A 32 13.87 0.43 1.37
C GLY A 32 13.42 1.46 0.32
N ILE A 33 12.23 2.04 0.48
CA ILE A 33 11.65 3.04 -0.43
C ILE A 33 11.30 4.32 0.32
N THR A 34 11.11 5.44 -0.39
CA THR A 34 10.72 6.72 0.24
C THR A 34 9.34 7.13 -0.23
N PHE A 35 8.40 7.13 0.71
CA PHE A 35 7.06 7.66 0.50
C PHE A 35 7.05 9.18 0.49
N LYS A 36 6.21 9.76 -0.36
CA LYS A 36 5.94 11.19 -0.45
C LYS A 36 4.44 11.41 -0.43
N GLN A 37 3.99 12.52 0.13
CA GLN A 37 2.57 12.87 0.11
C GLN A 37 2.07 12.95 -1.34
N ASP A 38 0.90 12.35 -1.59
CA ASP A 38 0.18 12.48 -2.85
C ASP A 38 -0.40 13.89 -2.94
N ASN A 39 0.28 14.76 -3.69
CA ASN A 39 -0.17 16.13 -3.94
C ASN A 39 -0.94 16.25 -5.26
N GLU A 40 -0.98 15.19 -6.06
CA GLU A 40 -1.63 15.18 -7.36
C GLU A 40 -3.10 14.74 -7.27
N GLY A 41 -3.52 14.22 -6.10
CA GLY A 41 -4.89 13.75 -5.90
C GLY A 41 -5.16 12.42 -6.60
N THR A 42 -4.14 11.55 -6.69
CA THR A 42 -4.34 10.20 -7.27
C THR A 42 -5.39 9.43 -6.46
N TYR A 43 -5.40 9.65 -5.15
CA TYR A 43 -6.38 9.10 -4.22
C TYR A 43 -7.18 10.23 -3.55
N ASP A 44 -7.96 10.98 -4.33
CA ASP A 44 -8.69 12.18 -3.88
C ASP A 44 -9.53 11.99 -2.59
N GLU A 45 -10.08 10.81 -2.36
CA GLU A 45 -10.91 10.48 -1.19
C GLU A 45 -10.08 10.24 0.09
N TYR A 46 -8.77 10.04 -0.04
CA TYR A 46 -7.90 9.61 1.05
C TYR A 46 -6.68 10.54 1.20
N PRO A 47 -6.30 10.93 2.44
CA PRO A 47 -4.94 11.39 2.64
C PRO A 47 -3.99 10.24 2.29
N ALA A 48 -3.09 10.46 1.34
CA ALA A 48 -2.26 9.39 0.79
C ALA A 48 -0.78 9.77 0.72
N PHE A 49 0.05 8.72 0.83
CA PHE A 49 1.48 8.78 0.54
C PHE A 49 1.82 7.75 -0.52
N ILE A 50 2.57 8.14 -1.54
CA ILE A 50 2.94 7.29 -2.66
C ILE A 50 4.46 7.07 -2.72
N ALA A 51 4.85 5.90 -3.21
CA ALA A 51 6.22 5.55 -3.54
C ALA A 51 6.24 4.68 -4.80
N SER A 52 7.40 4.58 -5.44
CA SER A 52 7.59 3.64 -6.54
C SER A 52 9.00 3.07 -6.55
N THR A 53 9.09 1.88 -7.12
CA THR A 53 10.32 1.19 -7.53
C THR A 53 10.32 1.10 -9.06
N PRO A 54 11.32 0.50 -9.71
CA PRO A 54 11.25 0.30 -11.17
C PRO A 54 10.11 -0.62 -11.64
N THR A 55 9.52 -1.43 -10.76
CA THR A 55 8.48 -2.42 -11.13
C THR A 55 7.14 -2.20 -10.44
N LEU A 56 7.13 -1.59 -9.25
CA LEU A 56 5.93 -1.46 -8.41
C LEU A 56 5.65 -0.02 -8.01
N LYS A 57 4.35 0.33 -7.96
CA LYS A 57 3.78 1.52 -7.32
C LYS A 57 3.22 1.11 -5.96
N TYR A 58 3.35 2.00 -4.99
CA TYR A 58 2.85 1.83 -3.62
C TYR A 58 2.02 3.04 -3.25
N ALA A 59 0.87 2.83 -2.63
CA ALA A 59 0.06 3.89 -2.05
C ALA A 59 -0.36 3.50 -0.64
N LEU A 60 0.05 4.29 0.34
CA LEU A 60 -0.41 4.20 1.72
C LEU A 60 -1.56 5.20 1.90
N LEU A 61 -2.77 4.68 2.00
CA LEU A 61 -4.01 5.41 2.22
C LEU A 61 -4.30 5.51 3.72
N GLY A 62 -4.52 6.72 4.19
CA GLY A 62 -4.98 6.97 5.54
C GLY A 62 -6.49 6.78 5.69
N VAL A 63 -7.03 7.33 6.78
CA VAL A 63 -8.47 7.37 7.00
C VAL A 63 -9.06 8.50 6.14
N PRO A 64 -10.10 8.22 5.32
CA PRO A 64 -10.78 9.26 4.54
C PRO A 64 -11.40 10.32 5.44
N LEU A 65 -11.69 11.50 4.88
CA LEU A 65 -12.44 12.52 5.61
C LEU A 65 -13.85 12.01 5.92
N PRO A 66 -14.48 12.37 7.06
CA PRO A 66 -15.80 11.85 7.42
C PRO A 66 -16.90 12.12 6.38
N GLU A 67 -16.74 13.16 5.56
CA GLU A 67 -17.66 13.50 4.47
C GLU A 67 -17.48 12.63 3.22
N ASP A 68 -16.29 12.04 3.07
CA ASP A 68 -15.90 11.14 1.97
C ASP A 68 -15.84 9.67 2.41
N ASP A 69 -16.05 9.38 3.71
CA ASP A 69 -15.99 8.03 4.27
C ASP A 69 -17.28 7.26 3.95
N LEU A 70 -17.28 6.56 2.81
CA LEU A 70 -18.37 5.73 2.34
C LEU A 70 -18.36 4.30 2.92
N ARG A 71 -17.46 4.00 3.87
CA ARG A 71 -17.35 2.65 4.44
C ARG A 71 -18.52 2.36 5.38
N ASP A 72 -19.07 1.15 5.26
CA ASP A 72 -20.11 0.66 6.18
C ASP A 72 -19.56 0.56 7.62
N GLU A 73 -18.30 0.14 7.75
CA GLU A 73 -17.57 0.07 9.01
C GLU A 73 -16.38 1.03 8.98
N GLN A 74 -16.52 2.16 9.68
CA GLN A 74 -15.43 3.12 9.82
C GLN A 74 -14.31 2.52 10.66
N SER A 75 -13.14 2.41 10.05
CA SER A 75 -11.91 1.97 10.71
C SER A 75 -10.88 3.09 10.70
N ASN A 76 -10.06 3.13 11.75
CA ASN A 76 -8.90 4.01 11.84
C ASN A 76 -7.65 3.38 11.20
N GLU A 77 -7.78 2.20 10.60
CA GLU A 77 -6.68 1.48 9.95
C GLU A 77 -6.29 2.13 8.63
N PHE A 78 -5.03 1.95 8.26
CA PHE A 78 -4.49 2.40 6.98
C PHE A 78 -4.50 1.26 5.98
N ASN A 79 -4.54 1.59 4.70
CA ASN A 79 -4.45 0.62 3.62
C ASN A 79 -3.17 0.85 2.80
N LEU A 80 -2.39 -0.20 2.55
CA LEU A 80 -1.30 -0.21 1.59
C LEU A 80 -1.74 -0.96 0.33
N LEU A 81 -1.90 -0.20 -0.74
CA LEU A 81 -2.09 -0.72 -2.09
C LEU A 81 -0.74 -0.84 -2.80
N VAL A 82 -0.54 -1.95 -3.49
CA VAL A 82 0.62 -2.17 -4.35
C VAL A 82 0.12 -2.64 -5.71
N SER A 83 0.69 -2.07 -6.77
CA SER A 83 0.38 -2.48 -8.14
C SER A 83 1.62 -2.42 -9.02
N SER A 84 1.61 -3.18 -10.12
CA SER A 84 2.63 -3.08 -11.17
C SER A 84 2.67 -1.67 -11.76
N ILE A 85 3.86 -1.22 -12.17
CA ILE A 85 3.99 0.01 -12.96
C ILE A 85 3.31 -0.11 -14.33
N ASP A 86 3.35 -1.31 -14.91
CA ASP A 86 2.76 -1.65 -16.21
C ASP A 86 1.37 -2.28 -16.01
N ASP A 87 0.49 -1.54 -15.31
CA ASP A 87 -0.88 -1.94 -14.99
C ASP A 87 -1.78 -2.07 -16.22
N ASP A 88 -1.42 -1.40 -17.33
CA ASP A 88 -2.10 -1.43 -18.63
C ASP A 88 -1.86 -2.71 -19.46
N SER A 89 -1.05 -3.66 -18.98
CA SER A 89 -0.76 -4.91 -19.70
C SER A 89 -1.82 -6.01 -19.48
N ASP A 90 -2.03 -6.86 -20.49
CA ASP A 90 -2.93 -8.04 -20.41
C ASP A 90 -2.32 -9.21 -19.61
N TYR A 91 -1.21 -8.98 -18.89
CA TYR A 91 -0.58 -10.02 -18.10
C TYR A 91 -1.45 -10.42 -16.90
N PRO A 92 -1.46 -11.71 -16.53
CA PRO A 92 -2.18 -12.18 -15.37
C PRO A 92 -1.65 -11.51 -14.10
N GLU A 93 -2.56 -11.20 -13.18
CA GLU A 93 -2.22 -10.62 -11.88
C GLU A 93 -1.92 -11.72 -10.87
N ILE A 94 -0.84 -11.51 -10.10
CA ILE A 94 -0.47 -12.33 -8.97
C ILE A 94 -0.54 -11.49 -7.70
N ASP A 95 -1.23 -12.05 -6.71
CA ASP A 95 -1.33 -11.45 -5.40
C ASP A 95 -0.07 -11.74 -4.59
N ILE A 96 0.65 -10.68 -4.21
CA ILE A 96 1.87 -10.74 -3.40
C ILE A 96 1.65 -10.29 -1.95
N SER A 97 0.40 -10.12 -1.51
CA SER A 97 0.05 -9.62 -0.17
C SER A 97 0.71 -10.43 0.95
N GLU A 98 0.63 -11.76 0.90
CA GLU A 98 1.24 -12.65 1.92
C GLU A 98 2.77 -12.51 2.00
N GLN A 99 3.40 -12.31 0.85
CA GLN A 99 4.85 -12.15 0.75
C GLN A 99 5.29 -10.81 1.35
N LEU A 100 4.56 -9.74 1.01
CA LEU A 100 4.75 -8.40 1.57
C LEU A 100 4.47 -8.37 3.08
N ILE A 101 3.35 -8.93 3.55
CA ILE A 101 3.03 -9.04 4.98
C ILE A 101 4.15 -9.75 5.73
N SER A 102 4.61 -10.89 5.21
CA SER A 102 5.75 -11.62 5.78
C SER A 102 7.03 -10.78 5.85
N GLN A 103 7.27 -9.90 4.90
CA GLN A 103 8.40 -8.95 4.93
C GLN A 103 8.18 -7.84 5.96
N LEU A 104 7.00 -7.23 5.99
CA LEU A 104 6.66 -6.11 6.88
C LEU A 104 6.70 -6.54 8.35
N MET A 105 6.13 -7.70 8.66
CA MET A 105 6.08 -8.25 10.02
C MET A 105 7.45 -8.71 10.55
N LYS A 106 8.43 -9.00 9.68
CA LYS A 106 9.81 -9.33 10.13
C LYS A 106 10.47 -8.19 10.92
N SER A 107 10.05 -6.95 10.67
CA SER A 107 10.53 -5.79 11.44
C SER A 107 10.08 -5.84 12.91
N GLY A 108 8.98 -6.55 13.21
CA GLY A 108 8.33 -6.58 14.52
C GLY A 108 7.65 -5.26 14.93
N ILE A 109 7.71 -4.24 14.08
CA ILE A 109 7.19 -2.89 14.37
C ILE A 109 5.75 -2.74 13.89
N MET A 110 5.40 -3.39 12.77
CA MET A 110 4.10 -3.27 12.11
C MET A 110 3.20 -4.46 12.41
N GLN A 111 1.91 -4.17 12.55
CA GLN A 111 0.84 -5.14 12.46
C GLN A 111 0.10 -4.90 11.16
N CYS A 112 0.01 -5.92 10.33
CA CYS A 112 -0.68 -5.86 9.05
C CYS A 112 -1.36 -7.20 8.73
N TRP A 113 -2.37 -7.15 7.87
CA TRP A 113 -3.14 -8.30 7.41
C TRP A 113 -3.59 -8.06 5.98
N LYS A 114 -3.89 -9.14 5.28
CA LYS A 114 -4.39 -9.08 3.92
C LYS A 114 -5.85 -8.60 3.93
N LEU A 115 -6.17 -7.68 3.03
CA LEU A 115 -7.55 -7.30 2.71
C LEU A 115 -8.05 -8.14 1.53
N ASN A 116 -9.35 -8.43 1.50
CA ASN A 116 -9.99 -9.34 0.54
C ASN A 116 -10.72 -8.59 -0.57
#